data_AF-A0A6L8LQD1-F1
#
_entry.id   AF-A0A6L8LQD1-F1
#
_cell.length_a   1.000
_cell.length_b   1.000
_cell.length_c   1.000
_cell.angle_alpha   90.00
_cell.angle_beta   90.00
_cell.angle_gamma   90.00
#
_symmetry.space_group_name_H-M   'P 1'
#
loop_
_entity.id
_entity.type
_entity.pdbx_description
1 polymer ?
#
loop_
_entity_poly.entity_id
_entity_poly.type
_entity_poly.pdbx_seq_one_letter_code
_entity_poly.pdbx_strand_id
1 'polypeptide(L)'
;MTSLSALSDLLGQLESQAVQRDLKYGDYHRPLFDQALFHCQSARLHPCVEEARQTFDKLTTQVKLAPNHAQVSYLSEKLICQIDALKKELDSFDVRQQEHRQRPSQQSDLSQLYQNLAQHQAWESQLKAIVTQSEQMYSQATGKEKGFSFQKLEATRRRLQRCQQAKLRIEKHITYKERNQ
;
A
#
# COMPACT_ATOMS: atom_id res chain seq x y z
N MET A 1 23.47 1.43 -28.11
CA MET A 1 22.42 1.90 -29.03
C MET A 1 21.34 0.84 -29.07
N THR A 2 20.39 0.87 -28.14
CA THR A 2 19.20 -0.01 -28.17
C THR A 2 18.46 0.29 -29.47
N SER A 3 18.32 -0.70 -30.35
CA SER A 3 17.63 -0.52 -31.61
C SER A 3 16.14 -0.25 -31.35
N LEU A 4 15.51 0.60 -32.18
CA LEU A 4 14.06 0.83 -32.13
C LEU A 4 13.26 -0.48 -32.18
N SER A 5 13.80 -1.51 -32.86
CA SER A 5 13.22 -2.85 -32.87
C SER A 5 13.19 -3.49 -31.49
N ALA A 6 14.28 -3.43 -30.72
CA ALA A 6 14.35 -4.01 -29.39
C ALA A 6 13.38 -3.32 -28.40
N LEU A 7 13.14 -2.02 -28.57
CA LEU A 7 12.13 -1.28 -27.78
C LEU A 7 10.71 -1.70 -28.15
N SER A 8 10.43 -1.91 -29.44
CA SER A 8 9.15 -2.43 -29.90
C SER A 8 8.88 -3.84 -29.35
N ASP A 9 9.88 -4.72 -29.40
CA ASP A 9 9.77 -6.08 -28.87
C ASP A 9 9.52 -6.08 -27.35
N LEU A 10 10.21 -5.20 -26.62
CA LEU A 10 10.02 -5.02 -25.18
C LEU A 10 8.59 -4.56 -24.86
N LEU A 11 8.06 -3.59 -25.60
CA LEU A 11 6.69 -3.13 -25.41
C LEU A 11 5.67 -4.25 -25.69
N GLY A 12 5.91 -5.09 -26.70
CA GLY A 12 5.09 -6.27 -26.97
C GLY A 12 5.14 -7.31 -25.83
N GLN A 13 6.31 -7.52 -25.22
CA GLN A 13 6.43 -8.37 -24.03
C GLN A 13 5.66 -7.80 -22.85
N LEU A 14 5.81 -6.49 -22.58
CA LEU A 14 5.09 -5.80 -21.50
C LEU A 14 3.57 -5.84 -21.72
N GLU A 15 3.11 -5.74 -22.96
CA GLU A 15 1.70 -5.83 -23.33
C GLU A 15 1.14 -7.22 -22.98
N SER A 16 1.83 -8.29 -23.37
CA SER A 16 1.40 -9.66 -23.06
C SER A 16 1.32 -9.93 -21.55
N GLN A 17 2.30 -9.44 -20.78
CA GLN A 17 2.34 -9.61 -19.33
C GLN A 17 1.25 -8.77 -18.64
N ALA A 18 1.01 -7.55 -19.11
CA ALA A 18 -0.05 -6.68 -18.61
C ALA A 18 -1.44 -7.30 -18.82
N VAL A 19 -1.71 -7.84 -20.02
CA VAL A 19 -2.99 -8.52 -20.31
C VAL A 19 -3.18 -9.75 -19.41
N GLN A 20 -2.17 -10.60 -19.28
CA GLN A 20 -2.26 -11.78 -18.40
C GLN A 20 -2.51 -11.40 -16.94
N ARG A 21 -1.88 -10.32 -16.48
CA ARG A 21 -2.10 -9.79 -15.13
C ARG A 21 -3.51 -9.25 -14.96
N ASP A 22 -3.96 -8.39 -15.86
CA ASP A 22 -5.29 -7.75 -15.78
C ASP A 22 -6.41 -8.81 -15.78
N LEU A 23 -6.24 -9.88 -16.57
CA LEU A 23 -7.14 -11.04 -16.56
C LEU A 23 -7.16 -11.79 -15.22
N LYS A 24 -6.00 -11.93 -14.57
CA LYS A 24 -5.85 -12.73 -13.35
C LYS A 24 -6.31 -12.00 -12.09
N TYR A 25 -6.20 -10.68 -12.05
CA TYR A 25 -6.39 -9.91 -10.81
C TYR A 25 -7.41 -8.77 -10.90
N GLY A 26 -7.89 -8.44 -12.10
CA GLY A 26 -8.92 -7.42 -12.30
C GLY A 26 -8.46 -6.00 -11.98
N ASP A 27 -9.44 -5.14 -11.69
CA ASP A 27 -9.24 -3.70 -11.52
C ASP A 27 -8.69 -3.30 -10.14
N TYR A 28 -7.78 -2.34 -10.15
CA TYR A 28 -7.35 -1.65 -8.93
C TYR A 28 -8.41 -0.65 -8.43
N HIS A 29 -8.43 -0.40 -7.11
CA HIS A 29 -9.30 0.63 -6.52
C HIS A 29 -8.85 2.08 -6.81
N ARG A 30 -7.65 2.27 -7.36
CA ARG A 30 -7.06 3.56 -7.71
C ARG A 30 -6.23 3.42 -8.99
N PRO A 31 -5.97 4.53 -9.71
CA PRO A 31 -5.04 4.53 -10.84
C PRO A 31 -3.67 3.96 -10.44
N LEU A 32 -3.07 3.17 -11.33
CA LEU A 32 -1.79 2.49 -11.06
C LEU A 32 -0.60 3.43 -11.03
N PHE A 33 -0.65 4.49 -11.82
CA PHE A 33 0.44 5.43 -11.99
C PHE A 33 -0.02 6.87 -11.83
N ASP A 34 0.95 7.75 -11.55
CA ASP A 34 0.74 9.19 -11.50
C ASP A 34 0.35 9.75 -12.88
N GLN A 35 -0.53 10.75 -12.88
CA GLN A 35 -0.97 11.47 -14.07
C GLN A 35 0.18 12.13 -14.82
N ALA A 36 1.25 12.54 -14.12
CA ALA A 36 2.45 13.08 -14.75
C ALA A 36 3.15 12.08 -15.68
N LEU A 37 2.96 10.77 -15.42
CA LEU A 37 3.60 9.68 -16.16
C LEU A 37 2.65 9.01 -17.16
N PHE A 38 1.39 8.81 -16.77
CA PHE A 38 0.34 8.22 -17.61
C PHE A 38 -0.97 9.01 -17.52
N HIS A 39 -1.48 9.44 -18.66
CA HIS A 39 -2.70 10.24 -18.78
C HIS A 39 -3.97 9.39 -18.72
N CYS A 40 -3.89 8.11 -19.07
CA CYS A 40 -5.04 7.19 -19.12
C CYS A 40 -5.72 6.96 -17.76
N GLN A 41 -5.11 7.37 -16.63
CA GLN A 41 -5.61 7.19 -15.25
C GLN A 41 -6.16 5.77 -14.97
N SER A 42 -5.63 4.79 -15.70
CA SER A 42 -6.18 3.45 -15.73
C SER A 42 -5.86 2.70 -14.44
N ALA A 43 -6.85 1.96 -13.96
CA ALA A 43 -6.70 0.96 -12.89
C ALA A 43 -6.17 -0.39 -13.42
N ARG A 44 -5.91 -0.50 -14.72
CA ARG A 44 -5.37 -1.66 -15.45
C ARG A 44 -4.00 -1.35 -16.04
N LEU A 45 -3.13 -2.35 -16.13
CA LEU A 45 -1.81 -2.16 -16.75
C LEU A 45 -1.90 -2.05 -18.26
N HIS A 46 -2.80 -2.78 -18.91
CA HIS A 46 -2.87 -2.83 -20.37
C HIS A 46 -3.06 -1.43 -21.01
N PRO A 47 -3.99 -0.57 -20.56
CA PRO A 47 -4.13 0.79 -21.09
C PRO A 47 -2.89 1.67 -20.85
N CYS A 48 -2.11 1.40 -19.81
CA CYS A 48 -0.86 2.11 -19.55
C CYS A 48 0.22 1.67 -20.56
N VAL A 49 0.27 0.38 -20.92
CA VAL A 49 1.17 -0.11 -21.98
C VAL A 49 0.77 0.45 -23.35
N GLU A 50 -0.52 0.54 -23.65
CA GLU A 50 -1.01 1.18 -24.87
C GLU A 50 -0.56 2.65 -24.96
N GLU A 51 -0.65 3.40 -23.86
CA GLU A 51 -0.15 4.78 -23.83
C GLU A 51 1.37 4.85 -24.07
N ALA A 52 2.15 3.93 -23.48
CA ALA A 52 3.59 3.85 -23.73
C ALA A 52 3.90 3.54 -25.20
N ARG A 53 3.11 2.68 -25.85
CA ARG A 53 3.21 2.38 -27.28
C ARG A 53 2.91 3.61 -28.13
N GLN A 54 1.88 4.38 -27.80
CA GLN A 54 1.58 5.65 -28.46
C GLN A 54 2.73 6.67 -28.29
N THR A 55 3.39 6.72 -27.13
CA THR A 55 4.59 7.55 -26.92
C THR A 55 5.74 7.11 -27.84
N PHE A 56 5.96 5.80 -27.98
CA PHE A 56 6.98 5.24 -28.89
C PHE A 56 6.67 5.54 -30.37
N ASP A 57 5.42 5.43 -30.80
CA ASP A 57 5.01 5.73 -32.18
C ASP A 57 5.20 7.22 -32.51
N LYS A 58 4.86 8.10 -31.55
CA LYS A 58 5.12 9.54 -31.64
C LYS A 58 6.61 9.84 -31.75
N LEU A 59 7.44 9.20 -30.91
CA LEU A 59 8.89 9.34 -30.97
C LEU A 59 9.44 8.90 -32.34
N THR A 60 9.02 7.73 -32.82
CA THR A 60 9.46 7.17 -34.11
C THR A 60 9.06 8.06 -35.28
N THR A 61 7.86 8.63 -35.25
CA THR A 61 7.36 9.55 -36.27
C THR A 61 8.14 10.87 -36.26
N GLN A 62 8.41 11.44 -35.08
CA GLN A 62 9.18 12.68 -34.93
C GLN A 62 10.62 12.54 -35.41
N VAL A 63 11.26 11.41 -35.14
CA VAL A 63 12.62 11.11 -35.63
C VAL A 63 12.67 11.00 -37.16
N LYS A 64 11.59 10.51 -37.81
CA LYS A 64 11.53 10.32 -39.27
C LYS A 64 11.17 11.58 -40.05
N LEU A 65 10.27 12.43 -39.53
CA LEU A 65 9.70 13.55 -40.29
C LEU A 65 10.54 14.84 -40.19
N ALA A 66 10.92 15.24 -38.97
CA ALA A 66 11.77 16.41 -38.72
C ALA A 66 12.21 16.37 -37.24
N PRO A 67 13.48 16.06 -36.93
CA PRO A 67 13.93 15.92 -35.56
C PRO A 67 14.00 17.28 -34.86
N ASN A 68 12.93 17.65 -34.15
CA ASN A 68 13.06 18.66 -33.09
C ASN A 68 13.74 17.99 -31.89
N HIS A 69 15.02 18.31 -31.68
CA HIS A 69 15.83 17.72 -30.61
C HIS A 69 15.19 17.79 -29.23
N ALA A 70 14.52 18.90 -28.88
CA ALA A 70 13.87 19.05 -27.58
C ALA A 70 12.66 18.10 -27.44
N GLN A 71 11.86 17.98 -28.49
CA GLN A 71 10.69 17.09 -28.52
C GLN A 71 11.11 15.61 -28.45
N VAL A 72 12.15 15.24 -29.18
CA VAL A 72 12.70 13.87 -29.19
C VAL A 72 13.28 13.51 -27.82
N SER A 73 14.05 14.41 -27.18
CA SER A 73 14.57 14.19 -25.83
C SER A 73 13.44 13.95 -24.84
N TYR A 74 12.45 14.85 -24.81
CA TYR A 74 11.31 14.74 -23.91
C TYR A 74 10.53 13.43 -24.09
N LEU A 75 10.23 13.05 -25.34
CA LEU A 75 9.50 11.80 -25.62
C LEU A 75 10.33 10.56 -25.25
N SER A 76 11.65 10.61 -25.45
CA SER A 76 12.55 9.52 -25.08
C SER A 76 12.65 9.34 -23.57
N GLU A 77 12.80 10.43 -22.81
CA GLU A 77 12.82 10.43 -21.35
C GLU A 77 11.49 9.93 -20.79
N LYS A 78 10.37 10.45 -21.34
CA LYS A 78 9.03 10.01 -20.95
C LYS A 78 8.86 8.51 -21.19
N LEU A 79 9.26 8.01 -22.35
CA LEU A 79 9.14 6.59 -22.68
C LEU A 79 9.98 5.71 -21.74
N ILE A 80 11.20 6.14 -21.39
CA ILE A 80 12.05 5.43 -20.42
C ILE A 80 11.34 5.36 -19.07
N CYS A 81 10.83 6.48 -18.55
CA CYS A 81 10.12 6.50 -17.28
C CYS A 81 8.86 5.61 -17.30
N GLN A 82 8.10 5.60 -18.42
CA GLN A 82 6.93 4.74 -18.59
C GLN A 82 7.31 3.25 -18.56
N ILE A 83 8.36 2.84 -19.29
CA ILE A 83 8.86 1.46 -19.30
C ILE A 83 9.36 1.04 -17.91
N ASP A 84 10.09 1.91 -17.22
CA ASP A 84 10.65 1.62 -15.89
C ASP A 84 9.54 1.42 -14.85
N ALA A 85 8.50 2.24 -14.90
CA ALA A 85 7.34 2.12 -14.02
C ALA A 85 6.55 0.83 -14.29
N LEU A 86 6.34 0.49 -15.57
CA LEU A 86 5.67 -0.76 -15.98
C LEU A 86 6.44 -1.98 -15.48
N LYS A 87 7.76 -2.03 -15.66
CA LYS A 87 8.61 -3.13 -15.18
C LYS A 87 8.57 -3.28 -13.66
N LYS A 88 8.78 -2.18 -12.93
CA LYS A 88 8.72 -2.20 -11.46
C LYS A 88 7.38 -2.69 -10.94
N GLU A 89 6.29 -2.30 -11.59
CA GLU A 89 4.94 -2.72 -11.21
C GLU A 89 4.64 -4.17 -11.57
N LEU A 90 5.25 -4.73 -12.62
CA LEU A 90 5.16 -6.16 -12.94
C LEU A 90 6.00 -7.00 -11.96
N ASP A 91 7.22 -6.56 -11.63
CA ASP A 91 8.15 -7.28 -10.74
C ASP A 91 7.71 -7.22 -9.27
N SER A 92 7.21 -6.08 -8.79
CA SER A 92 6.85 -5.88 -7.37
C SER A 92 5.47 -6.44 -7.01
N PHE A 93 4.71 -6.92 -7.99
CA PHE A 93 3.30 -7.22 -7.80
C PHE A 93 3.03 -8.55 -7.11
N ASP A 94 3.83 -9.59 -7.34
CA ASP A 94 3.67 -10.85 -6.60
C ASP A 94 3.89 -10.65 -5.09
N VAL A 95 4.81 -9.74 -4.72
CA VAL A 95 5.08 -9.34 -3.34
C VAL A 95 3.89 -8.55 -2.76
N ARG A 96 3.41 -7.51 -3.47
CA ARG A 96 2.27 -6.70 -3.01
C ARG A 96 0.96 -7.51 -2.92
N GLN A 97 0.73 -8.47 -3.81
CA GLN A 97 -0.46 -9.32 -3.75
C GLN A 97 -0.43 -10.35 -2.63
N GLN A 98 0.75 -10.82 -2.21
CA GLN A 98 0.83 -11.61 -0.97
C GLN A 98 0.40 -10.78 0.24
N GLU A 99 0.76 -9.50 0.31
CA GLU A 99 0.30 -8.58 1.37
C GLU A 99 -1.20 -8.25 1.25
N HIS A 100 -1.71 -8.02 0.04
CA HIS A 100 -3.14 -7.70 -0.17
C HIS A 100 -4.07 -8.90 0.00
N ARG A 101 -3.64 -10.14 -0.34
CA ARG A 101 -4.40 -11.37 -0.06
C ARG A 101 -4.56 -11.66 1.44
N GLN A 102 -3.78 -11.02 2.31
CA GLN A 102 -4.01 -11.09 3.75
C GLN A 102 -5.18 -10.23 4.23
N ARG A 103 -5.87 -9.46 3.35
CA ARG A 103 -7.17 -8.88 3.69
C ARG A 103 -8.29 -9.91 3.54
N PRO A 104 -8.94 -10.31 4.63
CA PRO A 104 -9.92 -11.38 4.54
C PRO A 104 -11.28 -10.90 4.01
N SER A 105 -11.97 -11.81 3.30
CA SER A 105 -13.32 -11.67 2.75
C SER A 105 -14.38 -11.34 3.83
N GLN A 106 -15.41 -10.56 3.47
CA GLN A 106 -16.44 -10.00 4.35
C GLN A 106 -17.21 -11.03 5.23
N GLN A 107 -17.22 -12.32 4.88
CA GLN A 107 -17.80 -13.38 5.72
C GLN A 107 -16.90 -13.83 6.88
N SER A 108 -15.58 -13.60 6.78
CA SER A 108 -14.63 -13.85 7.86
C SER A 108 -14.53 -12.69 8.86
N ASP A 109 -15.26 -11.61 8.61
CA ASP A 109 -15.12 -10.35 9.32
C ASP A 109 -15.68 -10.42 10.75
N LEU A 110 -16.83 -11.06 11.00
CA LEU A 110 -17.38 -11.19 12.37
C LEU A 110 -16.49 -12.06 13.28
N SER A 111 -16.05 -13.22 12.79
CA SER A 111 -15.15 -14.11 13.53
C SER A 111 -13.81 -13.43 13.82
N GLN A 112 -13.29 -12.64 12.88
CA GLN A 112 -12.06 -11.86 13.08
C GLN A 112 -12.25 -10.72 14.07
N LEU A 113 -13.41 -10.06 14.07
CA LEU A 113 -13.70 -9.04 15.08
C LEU A 113 -13.74 -9.64 16.48
N TYR A 114 -14.33 -10.82 16.65
CA TYR A 114 -14.30 -11.55 17.92
C TYR A 114 -12.87 -11.97 18.32
N GLN A 115 -12.05 -12.44 17.37
CA GLN A 115 -10.65 -12.75 17.63
C GLN A 115 -9.84 -11.49 18.03
N ASN A 116 -10.05 -10.38 17.33
CA ASN A 116 -9.44 -9.09 17.64
C ASN A 116 -9.89 -8.57 19.01
N LEU A 117 -11.15 -8.76 19.37
CA LEU A 117 -11.70 -8.42 20.68
C LEU A 117 -10.99 -9.21 21.79
N ALA A 118 -10.87 -10.53 21.63
CA ALA A 118 -10.18 -11.40 22.59
C ALA A 118 -8.71 -11.00 22.76
N GLN A 119 -8.02 -10.66 21.66
CA GLN A 119 -6.65 -10.17 21.69
C GLN A 119 -6.52 -8.85 22.48
N HIS A 120 -7.43 -7.90 22.26
CA HIS A 120 -7.42 -6.63 23.00
C HIS A 120 -7.76 -6.82 24.48
N GLN A 121 -8.61 -7.78 24.84
CA GLN A 121 -8.88 -8.13 26.24
C GLN A 121 -7.65 -8.72 26.94
N ALA A 122 -6.89 -9.58 26.24
CA ALA A 122 -5.63 -10.12 26.75
C ALA A 122 -4.59 -9.01 26.97
N TRP A 123 -4.42 -8.13 25.98
CA TRP A 123 -3.52 -6.97 26.10
C TRP A 123 -3.96 -6.00 27.21
N GLU A 124 -5.26 -5.75 27.36
CA GLU A 124 -5.79 -4.90 28.43
C GLU A 124 -5.41 -5.48 29.81
N SER A 125 -5.56 -6.80 29.99
CA SER A 125 -5.21 -7.47 31.24
C SER A 125 -3.71 -7.36 31.55
N GLN A 126 -2.86 -7.58 30.54
CA GLN A 126 -1.40 -7.40 30.68
C GLN A 126 -1.03 -5.95 30.98
N LEU A 127 -1.61 -4.98 30.27
CA LEU A 127 -1.34 -3.55 30.47
C LEU A 127 -1.79 -3.09 31.86
N LYS A 128 -2.91 -3.58 32.38
CA LYS A 128 -3.33 -3.31 33.77
C LYS A 128 -2.29 -3.80 34.78
N ALA A 129 -1.77 -5.00 34.62
CA ALA A 129 -0.70 -5.52 35.47
C ALA A 129 0.56 -4.63 35.42
N ILE A 130 0.96 -4.18 34.22
CA ILE A 130 2.11 -3.29 34.04
C ILE A 130 1.86 -1.90 34.67
N VAL A 131 0.63 -1.39 34.60
CA VAL A 131 0.25 -0.14 35.27
C VAL A 131 0.41 -0.30 36.78
N THR A 132 -0.17 -1.35 37.38
CA THR A 132 -0.05 -1.61 38.82
C THR A 132 1.41 -1.75 39.26
N GLN A 133 2.23 -2.47 38.49
CA GLN A 133 3.66 -2.58 38.77
C GLN A 133 4.38 -1.22 38.67
N SER A 134 4.04 -0.41 37.65
CA SER A 134 4.63 0.92 37.47
C SER A 134 4.21 1.90 38.57
N GLU A 135 2.99 1.78 39.09
CA GLU A 135 2.50 2.55 40.23
C GLU A 135 3.28 2.19 41.50
N GLN A 136 3.49 0.90 41.77
CA GLN A 136 4.30 0.45 42.90
C GLN A 136 5.75 0.97 42.81
N MET A 137 6.36 0.89 41.63
CA MET A 137 7.71 1.42 41.38
C MET A 137 7.78 2.94 41.59
N TYR A 138 6.75 3.68 41.13
CA TYR A 138 6.67 5.12 41.38
C TYR A 138 6.50 5.46 42.87
N SER A 139 5.71 4.69 43.61
CA SER A 139 5.52 4.88 45.06
C SER A 139 6.80 4.64 45.86
N GLN A 140 7.65 3.71 45.41
CA GLN A 140 8.91 3.36 46.07
C GLN A 140 10.09 4.26 45.63
N ALA A 141 9.99 4.90 44.46
CA ALA A 141 11.06 5.72 43.91
C ALA A 141 11.27 7.04 44.67
N THR A 142 12.53 7.41 44.89
CA THR A 142 12.92 8.66 45.55
C THR A 142 13.91 9.46 44.71
N GLY A 143 14.00 10.77 44.95
CA GLY A 143 14.93 11.66 44.25
C GLY A 143 14.73 11.69 42.73
N LYS A 144 15.83 11.54 41.97
CA LYS A 144 15.83 11.63 40.50
C LYS A 144 15.09 10.47 39.82
N GLU A 145 15.03 9.29 40.45
CA GLU A 145 14.36 8.09 39.90
C GLU A 145 12.83 8.23 39.86
N LYS A 146 12.28 9.13 40.69
CA LYS A 146 10.84 9.41 40.75
C LYS A 146 10.32 10.03 39.44
N GLY A 147 11.13 10.87 38.79
CA GLY A 147 10.78 11.48 37.49
C GLY A 147 10.69 10.44 36.37
N PHE A 148 11.67 9.53 36.30
CA PHE A 148 11.67 8.45 35.31
C PHE A 148 10.51 7.47 35.54
N SER A 149 10.27 7.10 36.79
CA SER A 149 9.15 6.21 37.17
C SER A 149 7.78 6.83 36.85
N PHE A 150 7.63 8.13 37.07
CA PHE A 150 6.42 8.88 36.68
C PHE A 150 6.18 8.86 35.17
N GLN A 151 7.23 9.15 34.38
CA GLN A 151 7.12 9.15 32.92
C GLN A 151 6.74 7.76 32.39
N LYS A 152 7.32 6.69 32.96
CA LYS A 152 6.99 5.30 32.62
C LYS A 152 5.55 4.95 32.97
N LEU A 153 5.07 5.38 34.14
CA LEU A 153 3.69 5.19 34.57
C LEU A 153 2.72 5.88 33.60
N GLU A 154 2.94 7.15 33.30
CA GLU A 154 2.11 7.93 32.37
C GLU A 154 2.09 7.34 30.96
N ALA A 155 3.25 6.90 30.45
CA ALA A 155 3.34 6.25 29.15
C ALA A 155 2.51 4.96 29.10
N THR A 156 2.54 4.16 30.17
CA THR A 156 1.79 2.90 30.28
C THR A 156 0.28 3.17 30.40
N ARG A 157 -0.13 4.15 31.20
CA ARG A 157 -1.54 4.59 31.29
C ARG A 157 -2.09 5.05 29.95
N ARG A 158 -1.33 5.86 29.20
CA ARG A 158 -1.71 6.25 27.83
C ARG A 158 -1.86 5.07 26.89
N ARG A 159 -0.98 4.05 27.00
CA ARG A 159 -1.12 2.81 26.21
C ARG A 159 -2.39 2.04 26.57
N LEU A 160 -2.69 1.90 27.86
CA LEU A 160 -3.92 1.26 28.34
C LEU A 160 -5.17 1.99 27.82
N GLN A 161 -5.20 3.32 27.89
CA GLN A 161 -6.32 4.13 27.38
C GLN A 161 -6.54 3.90 25.87
N ARG A 162 -5.46 3.87 25.07
CA ARG A 162 -5.57 3.58 23.63
C ARG A 162 -6.09 2.18 23.37
N CYS A 163 -5.65 1.18 24.15
CA CYS A 163 -6.12 -0.19 24.05
C CYS A 163 -7.63 -0.29 24.35
N GLN A 164 -8.10 0.40 25.40
CA GLN A 164 -9.52 0.44 25.76
C GLN A 164 -10.38 1.13 24.69
N GLN A 165 -9.89 2.23 24.11
CA GLN A 165 -10.57 2.90 23.01
C GLN A 165 -10.67 2.02 21.76
N ALA A 166 -9.59 1.29 21.42
CA ALA A 166 -9.59 0.34 20.31
C ALA A 166 -10.58 -0.80 20.54
N LYS A 167 -10.57 -1.40 21.75
CA LYS A 167 -11.54 -2.42 22.16
C LYS A 167 -12.99 -1.95 22.00
N LEU A 168 -13.32 -0.76 22.50
CA LEU A 168 -14.66 -0.18 22.38
C LEU A 168 -15.09 0.01 20.92
N ARG A 169 -14.16 0.38 20.03
CA ARG A 169 -14.43 0.50 18.59
C ARG A 169 -14.75 -0.85 17.96
N ILE A 170 -14.02 -1.90 18.35
CA ILE A 170 -14.27 -3.28 17.90
C ILE A 170 -15.65 -3.75 18.38
N GLU A 171 -15.98 -3.56 19.66
CA GLU A 171 -17.28 -3.92 20.23
C GLU A 171 -18.43 -3.21 19.50
N LYS A 172 -18.32 -1.89 19.27
CA LYS A 172 -19.32 -1.14 18.48
C LYS A 172 -19.47 -1.68 17.06
N HIS A 173 -18.37 -2.10 16.44
CA HIS A 173 -18.40 -2.65 15.09
C HIS A 173 -19.06 -4.04 15.04
N ILE A 174 -18.81 -4.89 16.05
CA ILE A 174 -19.52 -6.16 16.23
C ILE A 174 -21.02 -5.91 16.37
N THR A 175 -21.44 -5.06 17.31
CA THR A 175 -22.86 -4.75 17.53
C THR A 175 -23.54 -4.17 16.30
N TYR A 176 -22.85 -3.30 15.54
CA TYR A 176 -23.38 -2.76 14.29
C TYR A 176 -23.63 -3.85 13.26
N LYS A 177 -22.72 -4.82 13.14
CA LYS A 177 -22.89 -5.94 12.20
C LYS A 177 -23.97 -6.91 12.61
N GLU A 178 -24.05 -7.25 13.89
CA GLU A 178 -25.09 -8.13 14.44
C GLU A 178 -26.50 -7.55 14.24
N ARG A 179 -26.66 -6.22 14.21
CA ARG A 179 -27.95 -5.55 13.97
C ARG A 179 -28.34 -5.43 12.49
N ASN A 180 -27.38 -5.55 11.58
CA ASN A 180 -27.59 -5.37 10.13
C ASN A 180 -27.43 -6.69 9.34
N GLN A 181 -27.37 -7.83 10.04
CA GLN A 181 -27.54 -9.18 9.49
C GLN A 181 -28.97 -9.65 9.73
#